data_AF-A0A7X7P847-F1
#
_entry.id   AF-A0A7X7P847-F1
#
_cell.length_a   1.000
_cell.length_b   1.000
_cell.length_c   1.000
_cell.angle_alpha   90.00
_cell.angle_beta   90.00
_cell.angle_gamma   90.00
#
_symmetry.space_group_name_H-M   'P 1'
#
loop_
_entity.id
_entity.type
_entity.pdbx_description
1 polymer ?
#
loop_
_entity_poly.entity_id
_entity_poly.type
_entity_poly.pdbx_seq_one_letter_code
_entity_poly.pdbx_strand_id
1 'polypeptide(L)'
;MDESFRRAIRKMTGASIVRFGSRPNRASMIANLSQVMNATWSIALFEHLDANDNDPSATMAGPETISFSSSAWKLWESEFPHLIDEFTSKFEEFHFKWNQRFSTDEIHRQLLQSQWIAQDTQGWYFSSKSTKQEIKNLYFSTIHLMVGDAEKLLVMMSSRASHLQERLSNFWYKEGATDAISKVLPCLEASLRSQETEMISSLRASLAEVALKRFYAGFSTGSKTRYYPTSMSCARNVGRQWDLNGAYENPFLAYTDDFCDYAAGLTLLICRWYQEKWSLYLRGFSRGQLDLFGQNSHSFNTNP
;
A
#
# COMPACT_ATOMS: atom_id res chain seq x y z
N MET A 1 -4.72 7.53 -8.63
CA MET A 1 -3.52 7.27 -7.80
C MET A 1 -2.61 8.47 -7.92
N ASP A 2 -2.16 9.02 -6.80
CA ASP A 2 -1.39 10.27 -6.75
C ASP A 2 0.01 10.12 -7.40
N GLU A 3 0.47 11.17 -8.08
CA GLU A 3 1.75 11.20 -8.80
C GLU A 3 2.94 11.29 -7.83
N SER A 4 2.72 11.87 -6.65
CA SER A 4 3.65 11.85 -5.50
C SER A 4 4.04 10.41 -5.14
N PHE A 5 3.06 9.55 -4.90
CA PHE A 5 3.26 8.15 -4.55
C PHE A 5 3.99 7.36 -5.66
N ARG A 6 3.61 7.54 -6.93
CA ARG A 6 4.30 6.88 -8.06
C ARG A 6 5.77 7.27 -8.17
N ARG A 7 6.09 8.54 -7.86
CA ARG A 7 7.47 9.03 -7.81
C ARG A 7 8.22 8.44 -6.62
N ALA A 8 7.60 8.45 -5.44
CA ALA A 8 8.16 7.90 -4.22
C ALA A 8 8.51 6.41 -4.37
N ILE A 9 7.60 5.60 -4.92
CA ILE A 9 7.85 4.18 -5.25
C ILE A 9 9.14 4.01 -6.06
N ARG A 10 9.28 4.77 -7.16
CA ARG A 10 10.46 4.68 -8.04
C ARG A 10 11.73 5.02 -7.29
N LYS A 11 11.71 6.06 -6.47
CA LYS A 11 12.88 6.50 -5.70
C LYS A 11 13.22 5.52 -4.57
N MET A 12 12.23 5.02 -3.85
CA MET A 12 12.41 4.14 -2.69
C MET A 12 12.83 2.72 -3.09
N THR A 13 12.27 2.17 -4.17
CA THR A 13 12.48 0.77 -4.56
C THR A 13 13.39 0.58 -5.76
N GLY A 14 13.61 1.63 -6.56
CA GLY A 14 14.26 1.54 -7.87
C GLY A 14 13.39 0.86 -8.94
N ALA A 15 12.12 0.53 -8.63
CA ALA A 15 11.19 -0.13 -9.52
C ALA A 15 10.00 0.79 -9.85
N SER A 16 9.49 0.68 -11.08
CA SER A 16 8.17 1.23 -11.40
C SER A 16 7.09 0.41 -10.70
N ILE A 17 5.95 1.03 -10.39
CA ILE A 17 4.79 0.34 -9.80
C ILE A 17 4.32 -0.85 -10.66
N VAL A 18 4.61 -0.83 -11.97
CA VAL A 18 4.35 -1.93 -12.91
C VAL A 18 5.14 -3.21 -12.57
N ARG A 19 6.27 -3.08 -11.85
CA ARG A 19 7.15 -4.19 -11.42
C ARG A 19 6.95 -4.61 -9.97
N PHE A 20 6.07 -3.95 -9.21
CA PHE A 20 5.65 -4.52 -7.93
C PHE A 20 4.87 -5.81 -8.25
N GLY A 21 5.52 -6.96 -8.04
CA GLY A 21 4.93 -8.30 -8.22
C GLY A 21 3.75 -8.60 -7.30
N SER A 22 3.23 -7.58 -6.60
CA SER A 22 2.05 -7.57 -5.76
C SER A 22 0.79 -7.11 -6.50
N ARG A 23 0.81 -6.90 -7.82
CA ARG A 23 -0.43 -7.19 -8.55
C ARG A 23 -0.63 -8.69 -8.38
N PRO A 24 -1.65 -9.17 -7.61
CA PRO A 24 -2.02 -10.56 -7.71
C PRO A 24 -2.13 -10.82 -9.21
N ASN A 25 -1.40 -11.82 -9.71
CA ASN A 25 -1.54 -12.21 -11.09
C ASN A 25 -3.00 -12.63 -11.21
N ARG A 26 -3.84 -11.69 -11.65
CA ARG A 26 -5.31 -11.79 -11.60
C ARG A 26 -5.72 -13.07 -12.31
N ALA A 27 -5.00 -13.41 -13.37
CA ALA A 27 -5.12 -14.66 -14.10
C ALA A 27 -4.75 -15.89 -13.27
N SER A 28 -3.68 -15.89 -12.44
CA SER A 28 -3.33 -17.05 -11.62
C SER A 28 -4.25 -17.24 -10.41
N MET A 29 -4.71 -16.15 -9.78
CA MET A 29 -5.71 -16.24 -8.69
C MET A 29 -7.07 -16.68 -9.20
N ILE A 30 -7.52 -16.13 -10.33
CA ILE A 30 -8.75 -16.57 -11.01
C ILE A 30 -8.58 -18.03 -11.49
N ALA A 31 -7.42 -18.41 -12.02
CA ALA A 31 -7.16 -19.80 -12.44
C ALA A 31 -7.24 -20.77 -11.24
N ASN A 32 -6.64 -20.43 -10.10
CA ASN A 32 -6.72 -21.25 -8.89
C ASN A 32 -8.15 -21.34 -8.34
N LEU A 33 -8.92 -20.25 -8.38
CA LEU A 33 -10.34 -20.26 -8.02
C LEU A 33 -11.18 -21.09 -8.99
N SER A 34 -10.94 -20.96 -10.29
CA SER A 34 -11.65 -21.69 -11.35
C SER A 34 -11.38 -23.19 -11.36
N GLN A 35 -10.25 -23.64 -10.81
CA GLN A 35 -9.93 -25.07 -10.70
C GLN A 35 -10.90 -25.80 -9.75
N VAL A 36 -11.57 -25.08 -8.85
CA VAL A 36 -12.46 -25.64 -7.82
C VAL A 36 -13.91 -25.19 -8.00
N MET A 37 -14.18 -24.24 -8.90
CA MET A 37 -15.52 -23.73 -9.20
C MET A 37 -16.09 -24.43 -10.44
N ASN A 38 -17.41 -24.66 -10.44
CA ASN A 38 -18.12 -25.14 -11.63
C ASN A 38 -17.99 -24.08 -12.75
N ALA A 39 -17.73 -24.54 -13.99
CA ALA A 39 -17.44 -23.70 -15.16
C ALA A 39 -18.47 -22.58 -15.40
N THR A 40 -19.76 -22.84 -15.12
CA THR A 40 -20.84 -21.84 -15.22
C THR A 40 -20.59 -20.63 -14.31
N TRP A 41 -20.02 -20.85 -13.13
CA TRP A 41 -19.72 -19.78 -12.17
C TRP A 41 -18.45 -19.03 -12.49
N SER A 42 -17.46 -19.69 -13.08
CA SER A 42 -16.26 -19.00 -13.58
C SER A 42 -16.61 -18.05 -14.74
N ILE A 43 -17.55 -18.44 -15.61
CA ILE A 43 -18.07 -17.58 -16.69
C ILE A 43 -18.85 -16.40 -16.10
N ALA A 44 -19.78 -16.64 -15.18
CA ALA A 44 -20.55 -15.57 -14.53
C ALA A 44 -19.65 -14.57 -13.78
N LEU A 45 -18.62 -15.05 -13.08
CA LEU A 45 -17.64 -14.18 -12.42
C LEU A 45 -16.84 -13.36 -13.43
N PHE A 46 -16.46 -13.94 -14.57
CA PHE A 46 -15.70 -13.26 -15.62
C PHE A 46 -16.51 -12.16 -16.30
N GLU A 47 -17.76 -12.44 -16.68
CA GLU A 47 -18.66 -11.43 -17.27
C GLU A 47 -19.02 -10.34 -16.27
N HIS A 48 -19.13 -10.65 -14.98
CA HIS A 48 -19.37 -9.64 -13.95
C HIS A 48 -18.19 -8.68 -13.81
N LEU A 49 -16.96 -9.20 -13.88
CA LEU A 49 -15.75 -8.36 -13.90
C LEU A 49 -15.69 -7.49 -15.17
N ASP A 50 -16.11 -8.02 -16.31
CA ASP A 50 -16.12 -7.31 -17.60
C ASP A 50 -17.24 -6.24 -17.67
N ALA A 51 -18.41 -6.53 -17.12
CA ALA A 51 -19.51 -5.57 -16.99
C ALA A 51 -19.13 -4.40 -16.08
N ASN A 52 -18.41 -4.65 -14.97
CA ASN A 52 -17.89 -3.61 -14.10
C ASN A 52 -16.87 -2.69 -14.80
N ASP A 53 -16.06 -3.24 -15.70
CA ASP A 53 -15.07 -2.47 -16.45
C ASP A 53 -15.73 -1.59 -17.53
N ASN A 54 -16.93 -1.96 -18.01
CA ASN A 54 -17.65 -1.26 -19.09
C ASN A 54 -18.71 -0.23 -18.62
N ASP A 55 -19.49 -0.52 -17.57
CA ASP A 55 -20.44 0.45 -16.98
C ASP A 55 -20.63 0.21 -15.46
N PRO A 56 -19.85 0.90 -14.61
CA PRO A 56 -19.93 0.77 -13.15
C PRO A 56 -21.27 1.20 -12.53
N SER A 57 -22.13 1.90 -13.29
CA SER A 57 -23.36 2.51 -12.81
C SER A 57 -24.63 1.73 -13.20
N ALA A 58 -24.59 0.99 -14.31
CA ALA A 58 -25.76 0.23 -14.81
C ALA A 58 -26.10 -1.04 -14.02
N THR A 59 -25.20 -1.55 -13.18
CA THR A 59 -25.44 -2.75 -12.34
C THR A 59 -25.86 -2.43 -10.91
N MET A 60 -26.16 -1.17 -10.59
CA MET A 60 -26.60 -0.74 -9.26
C MET A 60 -28.07 -1.12 -9.02
N ALA A 61 -28.28 -2.03 -8.05
CA ALA A 61 -29.51 -2.25 -7.30
C ALA A 61 -30.82 -2.27 -8.12
N GLY A 62 -31.16 -3.44 -8.66
CA GLY A 62 -32.50 -3.79 -9.11
C GLY A 62 -33.17 -4.83 -8.19
N PRO A 63 -34.49 -5.07 -8.32
CA PRO A 63 -35.19 -6.15 -7.60
C PRO A 63 -34.62 -7.56 -7.91
N GLU A 64 -33.78 -7.69 -8.92
CA GLU A 64 -33.12 -8.94 -9.35
C GLU A 64 -31.72 -9.13 -8.75
N THR A 65 -31.26 -8.24 -7.87
CA THR A 65 -29.87 -8.30 -7.37
C THR A 65 -29.71 -9.37 -6.27
N ILE A 66 -28.90 -10.39 -6.55
CA ILE A 66 -28.56 -11.48 -5.64
C ILE A 66 -27.30 -11.13 -4.86
N SER A 67 -27.24 -11.50 -3.57
CA SER A 67 -26.12 -11.20 -2.69
C SER A 67 -25.94 -9.74 -2.31
N PHE A 68 -26.96 -8.90 -2.52
CA PHE A 68 -26.94 -7.52 -2.03
C PHE A 68 -27.26 -7.46 -0.52
N SER A 69 -26.58 -6.57 0.21
CA SER A 69 -26.92 -6.24 1.60
C SER A 69 -26.95 -4.73 1.81
N SER A 70 -28.12 -4.19 2.13
CA SER A 70 -28.32 -2.75 2.36
C SER A 70 -27.52 -2.25 3.57
N SER A 71 -27.47 -3.04 4.64
CA SER A 71 -26.73 -2.65 5.86
C SER A 71 -25.23 -2.64 5.63
N ALA A 72 -24.69 -3.67 4.95
CA ALA A 72 -23.27 -3.71 4.61
C ALA A 72 -22.90 -2.60 3.61
N TRP A 73 -23.77 -2.30 2.64
CA TRP A 73 -23.55 -1.18 1.70
C TRP A 73 -23.43 0.17 2.40
N LYS A 74 -24.36 0.49 3.30
CA LYS A 74 -24.32 1.73 4.09
C LYS A 74 -23.06 1.84 4.94
N LEU A 75 -22.66 0.73 5.57
CA LEU A 75 -21.44 0.69 6.38
C LEU A 75 -20.19 0.90 5.52
N TRP A 76 -20.14 0.31 4.33
CA TRP A 76 -19.05 0.51 3.36
C TRP A 76 -18.97 1.98 2.91
N GLU A 77 -20.12 2.57 2.58
CA GLU A 77 -20.25 3.94 2.08
C GLU A 77 -19.80 4.99 3.11
N SER A 78 -20.03 4.74 4.40
CA SER A 78 -19.60 5.65 5.47
C SER A 78 -18.17 5.41 5.95
N GLU A 79 -17.81 4.16 6.27
CA GLU A 79 -16.60 3.89 7.08
C GLU A 79 -15.30 3.94 6.26
N PHE A 80 -15.30 3.49 5.00
CA PHE A 80 -14.08 3.52 4.19
C PHE A 80 -13.61 4.94 3.86
N PRO A 81 -14.49 5.87 3.42
CA PRO A 81 -14.09 7.27 3.24
C PRO A 81 -13.54 7.89 4.53
N HIS A 82 -14.20 7.69 5.67
CA HIS A 82 -13.71 8.17 6.96
C HIS A 82 -12.34 7.60 7.33
N LEU A 83 -12.10 6.31 7.07
CA LEU A 83 -10.80 5.69 7.30
C LEU A 83 -9.70 6.28 6.40
N ILE A 84 -10.01 6.54 5.13
CA ILE A 84 -9.09 7.18 4.19
C ILE A 84 -8.75 8.60 4.63
N ASP A 85 -9.75 9.40 4.98
CA ASP A 85 -9.57 10.80 5.41
C ASP A 85 -8.73 10.87 6.69
N GLU A 86 -9.07 10.05 7.70
CA GLU A 86 -8.35 10.03 8.96
C GLU A 86 -6.87 9.68 8.79
N PHE A 87 -6.56 8.64 7.99
CA PHE A 87 -5.17 8.27 7.76
C PHE A 87 -4.44 9.25 6.86
N THR A 88 -5.13 9.94 5.96
CA THR A 88 -4.56 11.06 5.21
C THR A 88 -4.10 12.16 6.17
N SER A 89 -4.97 12.63 7.06
CA SER A 89 -4.60 13.65 8.07
C SER A 89 -3.50 13.18 9.02
N LYS A 90 -3.52 11.91 9.47
CA LYS A 90 -2.42 11.35 10.29
C LYS A 90 -1.07 11.36 9.57
N PHE A 91 -1.06 11.11 8.26
CA PHE A 91 0.18 11.18 7.48
C PHE A 91 0.64 12.62 7.20
N GLU A 92 -0.28 13.58 7.09
CA GLU A 92 0.06 15.00 7.03
C GLU A 92 0.72 15.47 8.34
N GLU A 93 0.15 15.10 9.49
CA GLU A 93 0.74 15.38 10.81
C GLU A 93 2.10 14.70 10.98
N PHE A 94 2.20 13.43 10.56
CA PHE A 94 3.45 12.68 10.57
C PHE A 94 4.53 13.37 9.73
N HIS A 95 4.18 13.80 8.52
CA HIS A 95 5.10 14.47 7.61
C HIS A 95 5.58 15.79 8.19
N PHE A 96 4.67 16.61 8.73
CA PHE A 96 5.01 17.88 9.37
C PHE A 96 5.97 17.69 10.56
N LYS A 97 5.67 16.72 11.44
CA LYS A 97 6.50 16.38 12.61
C LYS A 97 7.93 16.01 12.19
N TRP A 98 8.08 15.15 11.18
CA TRP A 98 9.40 14.65 10.77
C TRP A 98 10.20 15.68 9.97
N ASN A 99 9.54 16.53 9.17
CA ASN A 99 10.22 17.66 8.53
C ASN A 99 10.86 18.62 9.54
N GLN A 100 10.16 18.94 10.64
CA GLN A 100 10.74 19.80 11.68
C GLN A 100 11.96 19.15 12.35
N ARG A 101 11.89 17.85 12.63
CA ARG A 101 12.94 17.10 13.29
C ARG A 101 14.19 16.90 12.42
N PHE A 102 14.02 16.95 11.10
CA PHE A 102 15.12 16.90 10.13
C PHE A 102 15.50 18.28 9.55
N SER A 103 15.14 19.36 10.25
CA SER A 103 15.70 20.69 10.01
C SER A 103 17.23 20.64 10.06
N THR A 104 17.88 21.51 9.28
CA THR A 104 19.33 21.45 9.10
C THR A 104 20.10 21.63 10.41
N ASP A 105 19.63 22.51 11.30
CA ASP A 105 20.29 22.75 12.58
C ASP A 105 20.29 21.51 13.46
N GLU A 106 19.17 20.76 13.48
CA GLU A 106 19.04 19.56 14.28
C GLU A 106 19.87 18.40 13.72
N ILE A 107 19.86 18.21 12.39
CA ILE A 107 20.72 17.24 11.72
C ILE A 107 22.20 17.58 11.93
N HIS A 108 22.58 18.85 11.79
CA HIS A 108 23.95 19.30 12.03
C HIS A 108 24.40 19.00 13.46
N ARG A 109 23.58 19.36 14.44
CA ARG A 109 23.83 19.07 15.86
C ARG A 109 24.01 17.58 16.10
N GLN A 110 23.12 16.74 15.56
CA GLN A 110 23.16 15.30 15.72
C GLN A 110 24.41 14.66 15.09
N LEU A 111 24.75 15.05 13.86
CA LEU A 111 25.92 14.56 13.14
C LEU A 111 27.22 14.96 13.84
N LEU A 112 27.28 16.19 14.38
CA LEU A 112 28.45 16.70 15.09
C LEU A 112 28.65 15.99 16.43
N GLN A 113 27.60 15.90 17.26
CA GLN A 113 27.66 15.24 18.57
C GLN A 113 28.04 13.76 18.48
N SER A 114 27.58 13.09 17.42
CA SER A 114 27.86 11.68 17.17
C SER A 114 29.15 11.45 16.35
N GLN A 115 29.93 12.52 16.11
CA GLN A 115 31.20 12.49 15.36
C GLN A 115 31.10 11.91 13.94
N TRP A 116 29.93 12.02 13.30
CA TRP A 116 29.73 11.65 11.89
C TRP A 116 30.35 12.67 10.94
N ILE A 117 30.55 13.90 11.40
CA ILE A 117 31.33 14.92 10.72
C ILE A 117 32.53 15.30 11.59
N ALA A 118 33.69 15.42 10.97
CA ALA A 118 34.96 15.73 11.64
C ALA A 118 35.70 16.84 10.90
N GLN A 119 36.62 17.50 11.59
CA GLN A 119 37.50 18.52 11.02
C GLN A 119 38.91 17.96 10.86
N ASP A 120 39.52 18.21 9.71
CA ASP A 120 40.93 17.97 9.43
C ASP A 120 41.54 19.27 8.85
N THR A 121 42.85 19.27 8.60
CA THR A 121 43.64 20.34 7.98
C THR A 121 43.06 20.87 6.67
N GLN A 122 42.38 20.02 5.89
CA GLN A 122 41.73 20.41 4.63
C GLN A 122 40.30 20.96 4.80
N GLY A 123 39.70 20.86 5.99
CA GLY A 123 38.35 21.31 6.30
C GLY A 123 37.48 20.24 6.96
N TRP A 124 36.16 20.48 6.97
CA TRP A 124 35.16 19.56 7.52
C TRP A 124 34.78 18.48 6.52
N TYR A 125 34.65 17.23 6.95
CA TYR A 125 34.27 16.12 6.10
C TYR A 125 33.35 15.14 6.82
N PHE A 126 32.66 14.29 6.06
CA PHE A 126 31.84 13.21 6.59
C PHE A 126 32.74 12.01 6.93
N SER A 127 32.87 11.73 8.23
CA SER A 127 33.75 10.71 8.80
C SER A 127 33.08 9.34 8.81
N SER A 128 32.71 8.82 7.63
CA SER A 128 32.36 7.41 7.49
C SER A 128 33.53 6.68 6.85
N LYS A 129 33.95 5.55 7.45
CA LYS A 129 34.86 4.60 6.79
C LYS A 129 34.18 3.85 5.65
N SER A 130 32.95 4.24 5.29
CA SER A 130 32.13 3.68 4.21
C SER A 130 31.81 2.19 4.39
N THR A 131 31.90 1.66 5.62
CA THR A 131 31.46 0.29 5.88
C THR A 131 29.93 0.25 5.97
N LYS A 132 29.32 -0.84 5.48
CA LYS A 132 27.86 -1.03 5.56
C LYS A 132 27.37 -0.95 7.02
N GLN A 133 28.16 -1.42 7.98
CA GLN A 133 27.78 -1.40 9.39
C GLN A 133 27.72 0.02 9.98
N GLU A 134 28.69 0.89 9.65
CA GLU A 134 28.67 2.29 10.10
C GLU A 134 27.47 3.06 9.52
N ILE A 135 27.20 2.88 8.22
CA ILE A 135 26.03 3.50 7.58
C ILE A 135 24.73 2.98 8.22
N LYS A 136 24.67 1.68 8.57
CA LYS A 136 23.54 1.11 9.32
C LYS A 136 23.37 1.78 10.69
N ASN A 137 24.47 2.05 11.40
CA ASN A 137 24.42 2.73 12.69
C ASN A 137 23.92 4.18 12.54
N LEU A 138 24.32 4.89 11.49
CA LEU A 138 23.78 6.21 11.17
C LEU A 138 22.27 6.15 10.87
N TYR A 139 21.80 5.13 10.15
CA TYR A 139 20.37 4.91 9.94
C TYR A 139 19.63 4.75 11.27
N PHE A 140 20.16 3.95 12.19
CA PHE A 140 19.56 3.74 13.50
C PHE A 140 19.54 4.98 14.38
N SER A 141 20.54 5.86 14.27
CA SER A 141 20.55 7.10 15.03
C SER A 141 19.61 8.17 14.44
N THR A 142 19.37 8.16 13.12
CA THR A 142 18.65 9.24 12.43
C THR A 142 17.23 8.84 12.01
N ILE A 143 17.11 8.05 10.95
CA ILE A 143 15.86 7.81 10.22
C ILE A 143 15.04 6.63 10.78
N HIS A 144 15.67 5.67 11.47
CA HIS A 144 14.99 4.45 11.90
C HIS A 144 13.73 4.69 12.74
N LEU A 145 13.74 5.69 13.61
CA LEU A 145 12.57 6.02 14.44
C LEU A 145 11.39 6.54 13.59
N MET A 146 11.66 7.27 12.52
CA MET A 146 10.63 7.69 11.56
C MET A 146 9.98 6.49 10.90
N VAL A 147 10.80 5.53 10.47
CA VAL A 147 10.33 4.30 9.83
C VAL A 147 9.45 3.50 10.81
N GLY A 148 9.88 3.34 12.06
CA GLY A 148 9.08 2.66 13.08
C GLY A 148 7.76 3.37 13.41
N ASP A 149 7.72 4.70 13.41
CA ASP A 149 6.47 5.45 13.58
C ASP A 149 5.52 5.28 12.37
N ALA A 150 6.06 5.24 11.14
CA ALA A 150 5.26 4.95 9.94
C ALA A 150 4.71 3.52 9.93
N GLU A 151 5.51 2.54 10.37
CA GLU A 151 5.05 1.15 10.52
C GLU A 151 3.85 1.06 11.46
N LYS A 152 3.85 1.79 12.58
CA LYS A 152 2.70 1.83 13.50
C LYS A 152 1.44 2.37 12.83
N LEU A 153 1.54 3.41 12.01
CA LEU A 153 0.39 3.93 11.24
C LEU A 153 -0.15 2.88 10.28
N LEU A 154 0.72 2.18 9.56
CA LEU A 154 0.33 1.11 8.65
C LEU A 154 -0.30 -0.09 9.40
N VAL A 155 0.23 -0.47 10.56
CA VAL A 155 -0.36 -1.49 11.45
C VAL A 155 -1.76 -1.07 11.89
N MET A 156 -1.92 0.17 12.34
CA MET A 156 -3.19 0.70 12.81
C MET A 156 -4.24 0.72 11.69
N MET A 157 -3.87 1.15 10.48
CA MET A 157 -4.76 1.15 9.33
C MET A 157 -5.17 -0.27 8.95
N SER A 158 -4.20 -1.18 8.79
CA SER A 158 -4.49 -2.56 8.40
C SER A 158 -5.38 -3.27 9.41
N SER A 159 -5.16 -3.06 10.71
CA SER A 159 -6.03 -3.57 11.78
C SER A 159 -7.47 -3.07 11.66
N ARG A 160 -7.65 -1.76 11.42
CA ARG A 160 -8.98 -1.16 11.26
C ARG A 160 -9.69 -1.61 9.99
N ALA A 161 -8.95 -1.74 8.89
CA ALA A 161 -9.50 -2.29 7.64
C ALA A 161 -9.95 -3.75 7.82
N SER A 162 -9.15 -4.58 8.51
CA SER A 162 -9.56 -5.95 8.86
C SER A 162 -10.79 -6.00 9.76
N HIS A 163 -10.89 -5.11 10.76
CA HIS A 163 -12.06 -5.05 11.61
C HIS A 163 -13.32 -4.59 10.85
N LEU A 164 -13.18 -3.62 9.94
CA LEU A 164 -14.25 -3.20 9.05
C LEU A 164 -14.68 -4.34 8.12
N GLN A 165 -13.73 -5.10 7.57
CA GLN A 165 -13.98 -6.30 6.78
C GLN A 165 -14.83 -7.33 7.56
N GLU A 166 -14.49 -7.61 8.81
CA GLU A 166 -15.25 -8.52 9.67
C GLU A 166 -16.69 -8.02 9.86
N ARG A 167 -16.87 -6.73 10.21
CA ARG A 167 -18.20 -6.12 10.39
C ARG A 167 -19.03 -6.19 9.12
N LEU A 168 -18.46 -5.81 7.97
CA LEU A 168 -19.14 -5.86 6.67
C LEU A 168 -19.61 -7.27 6.36
N SER A 169 -18.72 -8.26 6.53
CA SER A 169 -19.08 -9.65 6.28
C SER A 169 -20.15 -10.19 7.20
N ASN A 170 -20.17 -9.77 8.47
CA ASN A 170 -21.20 -10.19 9.41
C ASN A 170 -22.59 -9.69 9.02
N PHE A 171 -22.71 -8.47 8.50
CA PHE A 171 -23.98 -7.97 7.95
C PHE A 171 -24.31 -8.68 6.65
N TRP A 172 -23.34 -8.77 5.75
CA TRP A 172 -23.53 -9.32 4.42
C TRP A 172 -23.91 -10.81 4.44
N TYR A 173 -23.30 -11.62 5.29
CA TYR A 173 -23.62 -13.05 5.41
C TYR A 173 -24.99 -13.30 6.03
N LYS A 174 -25.52 -12.36 6.81
CA LYS A 174 -26.86 -12.47 7.41
C LYS A 174 -27.96 -12.06 6.43
N GLU A 175 -27.72 -11.03 5.63
CA GLU A 175 -28.73 -10.42 4.75
C GLU A 175 -28.64 -10.89 3.30
N GLY A 176 -27.41 -11.04 2.79
CA GLY A 176 -27.11 -11.31 1.39
C GLY A 176 -26.77 -12.76 1.09
N ALA A 177 -26.82 -13.70 2.04
CA ALA A 177 -26.46 -15.11 1.80
C ALA A 177 -27.64 -16.06 2.11
N THR A 178 -28.83 -15.72 1.61
CA THR A 178 -30.12 -16.35 1.98
C THR A 178 -30.40 -17.65 1.22
N ASP A 179 -29.84 -17.83 0.04
CA ASP A 179 -30.02 -19.00 -0.84
C ASP A 179 -28.68 -19.48 -1.41
N ALA A 180 -28.67 -20.65 -2.06
CA ALA A 180 -27.42 -21.28 -2.49
C ALA A 180 -26.63 -20.43 -3.50
N ILE A 181 -27.34 -19.69 -4.36
CA ILE A 181 -26.75 -18.83 -5.37
C ILE A 181 -26.16 -17.56 -4.74
N SER A 182 -26.84 -16.96 -3.77
CA SER A 182 -26.34 -15.77 -3.07
C SER A 182 -25.14 -16.01 -2.14
N LYS A 183 -24.83 -17.27 -1.82
CA LYS A 183 -23.66 -17.67 -1.03
C LYS A 183 -22.35 -17.68 -1.81
N VAL A 184 -22.38 -17.62 -3.14
CA VAL A 184 -21.17 -17.77 -3.97
C VAL A 184 -20.14 -16.67 -3.69
N LEU A 185 -20.55 -15.40 -3.71
CA LEU A 185 -19.65 -14.27 -3.40
C LEU A 185 -19.14 -14.29 -1.95
N PRO A 186 -19.98 -14.53 -0.94
CA PRO A 186 -19.54 -14.77 0.43
C PRO A 186 -18.49 -15.88 0.57
N CYS A 187 -18.70 -17.03 -0.07
CA CYS A 187 -17.75 -18.15 -0.03
C CYS A 187 -16.42 -17.79 -0.72
N LEU A 188 -16.49 -17.10 -1.85
CA LEU A 188 -15.31 -16.59 -2.56
C LEU A 188 -14.51 -15.62 -1.69
N GLU A 189 -15.15 -14.61 -1.12
CA GLU A 189 -14.51 -13.63 -0.23
C GLU A 189 -13.85 -14.33 0.97
N ALA A 190 -14.57 -15.23 1.65
CA ALA A 190 -14.06 -15.97 2.79
C ALA A 190 -12.82 -16.82 2.43
N SER A 191 -12.79 -17.43 1.24
CA SER A 191 -11.68 -18.27 0.79
C SER A 191 -10.39 -17.50 0.51
N LEU A 192 -10.49 -16.20 0.21
CA LEU A 192 -9.34 -15.36 -0.14
C LEU A 192 -8.71 -14.63 1.06
N ARG A 193 -9.44 -14.48 2.17
CA ARG A 193 -9.01 -13.67 3.32
C ARG A 193 -7.63 -14.00 3.88
N SER A 194 -7.27 -15.28 3.95
CA SER A 194 -5.98 -15.71 4.49
C SER A 194 -4.83 -15.18 3.62
N GLN A 195 -4.94 -15.36 2.30
CA GLN A 195 -3.95 -14.89 1.33
C GLN A 195 -3.83 -13.35 1.35
N GLU A 196 -4.94 -12.64 1.49
CA GLU A 196 -4.95 -11.18 1.62
C GLU A 196 -4.21 -10.72 2.88
N THR A 197 -4.46 -11.39 4.01
CA THR A 197 -3.80 -11.09 5.28
C THR A 197 -2.30 -11.31 5.21
N GLU A 198 -1.87 -12.41 4.57
CA GLU A 198 -0.46 -12.71 4.33
C GLU A 198 0.20 -11.65 3.43
N MET A 199 -0.47 -11.25 2.35
CA MET A 199 0.00 -10.21 1.44
C MET A 199 0.19 -8.86 2.16
N ILE A 200 -0.77 -8.44 2.98
CA ILE A 200 -0.68 -7.19 3.75
C ILE A 200 0.44 -7.28 4.79
N SER A 201 0.60 -8.42 5.45
CA SER A 201 1.70 -8.66 6.40
C SER A 201 3.06 -8.56 5.71
N SER A 202 3.20 -9.13 4.51
CA SER A 202 4.43 -9.01 3.70
C SER A 202 4.72 -7.57 3.29
N LEU A 203 3.71 -6.84 2.81
CA LEU A 203 3.85 -5.42 2.47
C LEU A 203 4.30 -4.59 3.68
N ARG A 204 3.73 -4.85 4.86
CA ARG A 204 4.14 -4.22 6.12
C ARG A 204 5.60 -4.50 6.46
N ALA A 205 6.01 -5.76 6.41
CA ALA A 205 7.38 -6.16 6.71
C ALA A 205 8.42 -5.55 5.74
N SER A 206 8.00 -5.25 4.50
CA SER A 206 8.88 -4.66 3.50
C SER A 206 9.28 -3.21 3.77
N LEU A 207 8.52 -2.47 4.61
CA LEU A 207 8.70 -1.03 4.77
C LEU A 207 10.10 -0.69 5.34
N ALA A 208 10.52 -1.36 6.41
CA ALA A 208 11.85 -1.18 6.99
C ALA A 208 12.99 -1.59 6.04
N GLU A 209 12.80 -2.67 5.28
CA GLU A 209 13.80 -3.14 4.32
C GLU A 209 14.00 -2.12 3.19
N VAL A 210 12.89 -1.63 2.61
CA VAL A 210 12.91 -0.61 1.56
C VAL A 210 13.54 0.68 2.06
N ALA A 211 13.17 1.13 3.26
CA ALA A 211 13.75 2.31 3.88
C ALA A 211 15.27 2.20 4.04
N LEU A 212 15.74 1.09 4.62
CA LEU A 212 17.16 0.84 4.84
C LEU A 212 17.93 0.72 3.51
N LYS A 213 17.35 0.04 2.51
CA LYS A 213 17.95 -0.08 1.17
C LYS A 213 18.10 1.28 0.50
N ARG A 214 17.07 2.12 0.53
CA ARG A 214 17.14 3.51 0.04
C ARG A 214 18.16 4.33 0.82
N PHE A 215 18.26 4.12 2.12
CA PHE A 215 19.23 4.81 2.95
C PHE A 215 20.67 4.48 2.49
N TYR A 216 20.99 3.19 2.29
CA TYR A 216 22.30 2.80 1.75
C TYR A 216 22.61 3.41 0.38
N ALA A 217 21.60 3.54 -0.49
CA ALA A 217 21.79 4.20 -1.80
C ALA A 217 22.21 5.67 -1.68
N GLY A 218 21.96 6.32 -0.53
CA GLY A 218 22.46 7.65 -0.19
C GLY A 218 23.99 7.75 -0.13
N PHE A 219 24.65 6.62 0.10
CA PHE A 219 26.08 6.50 0.43
C PHE A 219 26.82 5.50 -0.46
N SER A 220 26.19 5.00 -1.53
CA SER A 220 26.73 3.92 -2.36
C SER A 220 27.80 4.37 -3.38
N THR A 221 28.17 5.66 -3.41
CA THR A 221 29.20 6.16 -4.33
C THR A 221 30.59 6.10 -3.70
N GLY A 222 31.53 5.43 -4.36
CA GLY A 222 32.96 5.38 -4.02
C GLY A 222 33.71 6.70 -4.27
N SER A 223 33.09 7.84 -3.93
CA SER A 223 33.71 9.15 -4.13
C SER A 223 34.77 9.42 -3.07
N LYS A 224 35.90 10.00 -3.49
CA LYS A 224 36.92 10.59 -2.62
C LYS A 224 36.25 11.46 -1.55
N THR A 225 36.79 11.42 -0.32
CA THR A 225 36.36 12.29 0.78
C THR A 225 36.30 13.73 0.31
N ARG A 226 35.14 14.37 0.48
CA ARG A 226 34.93 15.77 0.13
C ARG A 226 35.02 16.62 1.38
N TYR A 227 35.81 17.69 1.28
CA TYR A 227 36.02 18.65 2.36
C TYR A 227 35.16 19.91 2.12
N TYR A 228 34.73 20.50 3.22
CA TYR A 228 33.85 21.66 3.27
C TYR A 228 34.42 22.73 4.20
N PRO A 229 34.19 24.03 3.94
CA PRO A 229 34.73 25.11 4.77
C PRO A 229 34.15 25.14 6.20
N THR A 230 32.89 24.73 6.37
CA THR A 230 32.19 24.75 7.66
C THR A 230 31.52 23.41 7.94
N SER A 231 31.34 23.09 9.23
CA SER A 231 30.63 21.89 9.68
C SER A 231 29.17 21.87 9.19
N MET A 232 28.52 23.03 9.15
CA MET A 232 27.15 23.20 8.63
C MET A 232 27.07 22.88 7.13
N SER A 233 28.04 23.38 6.34
CA SER A 233 28.11 23.06 4.90
C SER A 233 28.34 21.57 4.66
N CYS A 234 29.17 20.93 5.50
CA CYS A 234 29.34 19.48 5.48
C CYS A 234 28.03 18.74 5.75
N ALA A 235 27.32 19.09 6.82
CA ALA A 235 26.04 18.47 7.19
C ALA A 235 24.98 18.57 6.09
N ARG A 236 24.85 19.74 5.44
CA ARG A 236 23.96 19.96 4.28
C ARG A 236 24.25 19.08 3.06
N ASN A 237 25.38 18.37 3.03
CA ASN A 237 25.75 17.49 1.93
C ASN A 237 25.82 16.02 2.33
N VAL A 238 25.56 15.65 3.59
CA VAL A 238 25.51 14.24 4.01
C VAL A 238 24.30 13.57 3.38
N GLY A 239 24.50 12.45 2.68
CA GLY A 239 23.43 11.76 1.95
C GLY A 239 23.02 12.45 0.64
N ARG A 240 23.90 13.28 0.04
CA ARG A 240 23.63 14.06 -1.20
C ARG A 240 22.94 13.29 -2.33
N GLN A 241 23.13 11.97 -2.44
CA GLN A 241 22.48 11.15 -3.47
C GLN A 241 20.94 11.09 -3.34
N TRP A 242 20.38 11.47 -2.19
CA TRP A 242 18.93 11.61 -2.04
C TRP A 242 18.40 12.90 -2.68
N ASP A 243 19.22 13.96 -2.74
CA ASP A 243 18.87 15.27 -3.31
C ASP A 243 19.91 15.74 -4.34
N LEU A 244 19.91 15.11 -5.51
CA LEU A 244 20.86 15.42 -6.59
C LEU A 244 20.68 16.84 -7.14
N ASN A 245 19.44 17.34 -7.14
CA ASN A 245 19.10 18.65 -7.71
C ASN A 245 19.28 19.79 -6.70
N GLY A 246 19.46 19.48 -5.41
CA GLY A 246 19.57 20.49 -4.35
C GLY A 246 18.26 21.24 -4.12
N ALA A 247 17.12 20.55 -4.27
CA ALA A 247 15.80 21.15 -4.12
C ALA A 247 15.41 21.34 -2.63
N TYR A 248 16.09 20.63 -1.73
CA TYR A 248 15.81 20.66 -0.29
C TYR A 248 16.94 21.38 0.45
N GLU A 249 16.63 21.88 1.64
CA GLU A 249 17.61 22.53 2.50
C GLU A 249 18.75 21.58 2.91
N ASN A 250 18.42 20.30 3.08
CA ASN A 250 19.36 19.21 3.29
C ASN A 250 18.81 17.88 2.72
N PRO A 251 19.67 16.89 2.41
CA PRO A 251 19.24 15.63 1.83
C PRO A 251 18.37 14.74 2.74
N PHE A 252 18.41 14.91 4.07
CA PHE A 252 17.55 14.14 4.98
C PHE A 252 16.08 14.55 4.82
N LEU A 253 15.80 15.84 4.54
CA LEU A 253 14.45 16.28 4.20
C LEU A 253 13.98 15.65 2.88
N ALA A 254 14.84 15.57 1.86
CA ALA A 254 14.50 14.89 0.61
C ALA A 254 14.16 13.40 0.82
N TYR A 255 14.95 12.71 1.66
CA TYR A 255 14.65 11.33 2.05
C TYR A 255 13.32 11.23 2.79
N THR A 256 13.07 12.18 3.71
CA THR A 256 11.88 12.20 4.55
C THR A 256 10.62 12.34 3.70
N ASP A 257 10.60 13.30 2.78
CA ASP A 257 9.50 13.54 1.85
C ASP A 257 9.24 12.29 0.98
N ASP A 258 10.29 11.75 0.35
CA ASP A 258 10.22 10.50 -0.44
C ASP A 258 9.65 9.31 0.36
N PHE A 259 10.08 9.16 1.62
CA PHE A 259 9.62 8.07 2.48
C PHE A 259 8.19 8.28 2.99
N CYS A 260 7.82 9.51 3.36
CA CYS A 260 6.48 9.85 3.81
C CYS A 260 5.46 9.58 2.70
N ASP A 261 5.74 10.04 1.48
CA ASP A 261 4.89 9.77 0.31
C ASP A 261 4.75 8.27 0.03
N TYR A 262 5.85 7.51 0.16
CA TYR A 262 5.82 6.07 -0.02
C TYR A 262 4.97 5.36 1.05
N ALA A 263 5.19 5.68 2.31
CA ALA A 263 4.48 5.06 3.43
C ALA A 263 2.98 5.44 3.44
N ALA A 264 2.65 6.71 3.20
CA ALA A 264 1.29 7.20 3.09
C ALA A 264 0.59 6.54 1.91
N GLY A 265 1.21 6.55 0.74
CA GLY A 265 0.63 5.95 -0.46
C GLY A 265 0.43 4.44 -0.34
N LEU A 266 1.37 3.71 0.28
CA LEU A 266 1.19 2.28 0.54
C LEU A 266 0.02 2.02 1.50
N THR A 267 -0.10 2.83 2.56
CA THR A 267 -1.18 2.71 3.54
C THR A 267 -2.54 2.99 2.90
N LEU A 268 -2.66 4.09 2.15
CA LEU A 268 -3.89 4.46 1.47
C LEU A 268 -4.23 3.51 0.33
N LEU A 269 -3.23 2.93 -0.35
CA LEU A 269 -3.44 1.91 -1.37
C LEU A 269 -4.15 0.67 -0.80
N ILE A 270 -3.72 0.18 0.37
CA ILE A 270 -4.36 -0.97 1.01
C ILE A 270 -5.82 -0.64 1.39
N CYS A 271 -6.05 0.55 1.95
CA CYS A 271 -7.39 0.99 2.33
C CYS A 271 -8.33 1.10 1.10
N ARG A 272 -7.86 1.74 0.02
CA ARG A 272 -8.60 1.85 -1.25
C ARG A 272 -8.84 0.50 -1.90
N TRP A 273 -7.86 -0.40 -1.85
CA TRP A 273 -8.05 -1.76 -2.34
C TRP A 273 -9.16 -2.49 -1.58
N TYR A 274 -9.23 -2.36 -0.25
CA TYR A 274 -10.35 -2.90 0.53
C TYR A 274 -11.68 -2.23 0.19
N GLN A 275 -11.70 -0.91 0.00
CA GLN A 275 -12.89 -0.18 -0.42
C GLN A 275 -13.39 -0.69 -1.78
N GLU A 276 -12.52 -0.79 -2.78
CA GLU A 276 -12.85 -1.29 -4.11
C GLU A 276 -13.31 -2.75 -4.06
N LYS A 277 -12.57 -3.62 -3.36
CA LYS A 277 -12.93 -5.02 -3.10
C LYS A 277 -14.36 -5.13 -2.56
N TRP A 278 -14.65 -4.43 -1.47
CA TRP A 278 -15.96 -4.50 -0.82
C TRP A 278 -17.08 -3.88 -1.68
N SER A 279 -16.78 -2.84 -2.46
CA SER A 279 -17.75 -2.29 -3.41
C SER A 279 -18.16 -3.32 -4.46
N LEU A 280 -17.23 -4.16 -4.93
CA LEU A 280 -17.52 -5.22 -5.90
C LEU A 280 -18.37 -6.32 -5.27
N TYR A 281 -18.00 -6.80 -4.09
CA TYR A 281 -18.73 -7.88 -3.41
C TYR A 281 -20.15 -7.47 -3.02
N LEU A 282 -20.33 -6.27 -2.47
CA LEU A 282 -21.64 -5.84 -1.94
C LEU A 282 -22.63 -5.44 -3.03
N ARG A 283 -22.18 -5.14 -4.25
CA ARG A 283 -23.07 -4.88 -5.39
C ARG A 283 -23.92 -6.11 -5.74
N GLY A 284 -23.40 -7.32 -5.53
CA GLY A 284 -24.09 -8.56 -5.87
C GLY A 284 -24.17 -8.82 -7.39
N PHE A 285 -24.92 -9.85 -7.78
CA PHE A 285 -25.14 -10.25 -9.18
C PHE A 285 -26.56 -9.93 -9.64
N SER A 286 -26.81 -9.72 -10.93
CA SER A 286 -28.18 -9.79 -11.46
C SER A 286 -28.62 -11.25 -11.62
N ARG A 287 -29.82 -11.59 -11.12
CA ARG A 287 -30.45 -12.90 -11.28
C ARG A 287 -30.66 -13.26 -12.75
N GLY A 288 -31.07 -12.30 -13.58
CA GLY A 288 -31.25 -12.51 -15.02
C GLY A 288 -29.96 -12.90 -15.75
N GLN A 289 -28.79 -12.45 -15.28
CA GLN A 289 -27.50 -12.86 -15.85
C GLN A 289 -27.18 -14.33 -15.54
N LEU A 290 -27.55 -14.83 -14.35
CA LEU A 290 -27.30 -16.23 -13.96
C LEU A 290 -28.29 -17.20 -14.60
N ASP A 291 -29.56 -16.78 -14.75
CA ASP A 291 -30.60 -17.60 -15.38
C ASP A 291 -30.34 -17.87 -16.87
N LEU A 292 -29.68 -16.94 -17.58
CA LEU A 292 -29.21 -17.13 -18.96
C LEU A 292 -28.23 -18.31 -19.11
N PHE A 293 -27.45 -18.62 -18.07
CA PHE A 293 -26.54 -19.75 -18.06
C PHE A 293 -27.16 -21.05 -17.51
N GLY A 294 -28.25 -20.94 -16.74
CA GLY A 294 -29.04 -22.09 -16.29
C GLY A 294 -29.87 -22.71 -17.41
N GLN A 295 -30.42 -21.91 -18.33
CA GLN A 295 -31.30 -22.41 -19.40
C GLN A 295 -30.58 -23.27 -20.46
N ASN A 296 -29.27 -23.10 -20.65
CA ASN A 296 -28.49 -23.95 -21.56
C ASN A 296 -28.13 -25.34 -20.96
N SER A 297 -28.47 -25.60 -19.70
CA SER A 297 -28.27 -26.92 -19.06
C SER A 297 -29.48 -27.86 -19.14
N HIS A 298 -30.59 -27.42 -19.74
CA HIS A 298 -31.79 -28.22 -19.97
C HIS A 298 -32.17 -28.29 -21.45
N SER A 299 -31.33 -28.96 -22.24
CA SER A 299 -31.74 -29.50 -23.54
C SER A 299 -30.86 -30.66 -24.01
N PHE A 300 -30.62 -31.64 -23.12
CA PHE A 300 -30.46 -33.01 -23.59
C PHE A 300 -31.80 -33.71 -23.42
N ASN A 301 -32.63 -33.59 -24.46
CA ASN A 301 -33.77 -34.47 -24.69
C ASN A 301 -33.26 -35.92 -24.70
N THR A 302 -33.41 -36.63 -23.60
CA THR A 302 -33.52 -38.09 -23.64
C THR A 302 -35.00 -38.41 -23.75
N ASN A 303 -35.52 -38.39 -24.98
CA ASN A 303 -36.71 -39.18 -25.29
C ASN A 303 -36.23 -40.57 -25.73
N PRO A 304 -36.73 -41.66 -25.13
CA PRO A 304 -36.54 -43.00 -25.67
C PRO A 304 -37.30 -43.23 -26.98
#